data_AF-A0A7K1BTK3-F1
#
_entry.id   AF-A0A7K1BTK3-F1
#
_cell.length_a   1.000
_cell.length_b   1.000
_cell.length_c   1.000
_cell.angle_alpha   90.00
_cell.angle_beta   90.00
_cell.angle_gamma   90.00
#
_symmetry.space_group_name_H-M   'P 1'
#
loop_
_entity.id
_entity.type
_entity.pdbx_description
1 polymer ?
#
loop_
_entity_poly.entity_id
_entity_poly.type
_entity_poly.pdbx_seq_one_letter_code
_entity_poly.pdbx_strand_id
1 'polypeptide(L)'
;MENSANQTRRGFGLRRGLSLSPAVGGAYRIGRANQNVLIASAFHRTAIIAMAQGRDPFLNVPSSDHQAIEQLIRSLAAADLLTQGRHEIALPPRYLNEIVERDLAAGQLRNRCEPELLQCEWSEAAITLGEDEGANILAARAEVRVHISGRNRIATLLHSLLLASGVSLVEYIDHSDKSTISDTDIGTSTITSKEYAMNFYGHLQSHRRAISLFPLDRSANHLRDKGDGAAKQAKLIIHSGPVDIEDLIDWLTAGQAHFVIQSPLADQITMGPLVLPGISPCLRCADLNQIDRVGYSSTDRIALTHTPEIAMVGAHFIASLAASQILQYIDSIRLSSSISAKSWPIAQVTTVNLQKLHQPQIYSITQHPLCGCQVFRDKSSR
;
A
#
# COMPACT_ATOMS: atom_id res chain seq x y z
N MET A 1 -44.59 23.63 17.94
CA MET A 1 -44.34 22.70 16.83
C MET A 1 -42.89 22.88 16.37
N GLU A 2 -41.98 22.60 17.29
CA GLU A 2 -40.54 22.59 17.09
C GLU A 2 -40.12 21.15 16.79
N ASN A 3 -39.52 20.91 15.63
CA ASN A 3 -38.36 20.04 15.43
C ASN A 3 -38.19 19.73 13.93
N SER A 4 -37.41 20.57 13.26
CA SER A 4 -36.77 20.24 11.98
C SER A 4 -35.33 20.78 11.92
N ALA A 5 -34.69 21.00 13.08
CA ALA A 5 -33.38 21.66 13.20
C ALA A 5 -32.31 20.79 13.87
N ASN A 6 -32.32 19.48 13.62
CA ASN A 6 -31.23 18.59 14.05
C ASN A 6 -30.71 17.75 12.89
N GLN A 7 -30.49 18.41 11.75
CA GLN A 7 -29.61 17.91 10.70
C GLN A 7 -28.18 18.05 11.22
N THR A 8 -27.58 16.91 11.57
CA THR A 8 -26.19 16.70 11.93
C THR A 8 -25.26 17.67 11.20
N ARG A 9 -24.72 18.68 11.89
CA ARG A 9 -23.66 19.53 11.36
C ARG A 9 -22.46 18.63 11.06
N ARG A 10 -22.22 18.33 9.78
CA ARG A 10 -21.05 17.59 9.31
C ARG A 10 -19.81 18.31 9.84
N GLY A 11 -19.00 17.65 10.66
CA GLY A 11 -17.75 18.23 11.13
C GLY A 11 -16.81 18.39 9.94
N PHE A 12 -16.40 19.61 9.60
CA PHE A 12 -15.41 19.82 8.55
C PHE A 12 -14.01 19.56 9.12
N GLY A 13 -13.25 18.66 8.50
CA GLY A 13 -11.87 18.35 8.83
C GLY A 13 -10.93 18.67 7.68
N LEU A 14 -9.65 18.84 7.99
CA LEU A 14 -8.57 18.94 7.01
C LEU A 14 -7.85 17.60 6.90
N ARG A 15 -7.45 17.23 5.68
CA ARG A 15 -6.56 16.08 5.47
C ARG A 15 -5.25 16.25 6.22
N ARG A 16 -4.65 15.14 6.66
CA ARG A 16 -3.39 15.15 7.43
C ARG A 16 -2.24 15.75 6.61
N GLY A 17 -1.25 16.31 7.32
CA GLY A 17 -0.02 16.85 6.72
C GLY A 17 -0.14 18.22 6.06
N LEU A 18 -1.32 18.85 6.09
CA LEU A 18 -1.49 20.21 5.59
C LEU A 18 -0.86 21.25 6.53
N SER A 19 -0.22 22.25 5.93
CA SER A 19 0.41 23.37 6.63
C SER A 19 0.10 24.68 5.92
N LEU A 20 0.08 25.78 6.68
CA LEU A 20 -0.03 27.12 6.13
C LEU A 20 1.36 27.65 5.81
N SER A 21 1.62 27.87 4.52
CA SER A 21 2.86 28.48 4.04
C SER A 21 2.65 29.96 3.76
N PRO A 22 3.54 30.86 4.21
CA PRO A 22 3.40 32.28 3.92
C PRO A 22 3.49 32.55 2.41
N ALA A 23 2.66 33.48 1.94
CA ALA A 23 2.61 33.94 0.57
C ALA A 23 2.84 35.46 0.49
N VAL A 24 3.08 35.96 -0.72
CA VAL A 24 3.31 37.39 -0.96
C VAL A 24 2.09 38.20 -0.50
N GLY A 25 2.33 39.39 0.08
CA GLY A 25 1.26 40.30 0.50
C GLY A 25 0.60 39.94 1.84
N GLY A 26 1.25 39.13 2.68
CA GLY A 26 0.74 38.77 4.02
C GLY A 26 -0.33 37.67 4.01
N ALA A 27 -0.61 37.08 2.85
CA ALA A 27 -1.49 35.93 2.70
C ALA A 27 -0.77 34.61 3.06
N TYR A 28 -1.53 33.52 3.14
CA TYR A 28 -1.02 32.16 3.29
C TYR A 28 -1.51 31.26 2.15
N ARG A 29 -0.86 30.13 1.93
CA ARG A 29 -1.33 29.04 1.08
C ARG A 29 -1.43 27.76 1.89
N ILE A 30 -2.45 26.95 1.60
CA ILE A 30 -2.63 25.60 2.14
C ILE A 30 -2.73 24.62 0.97
N GLY A 31 -2.05 23.48 1.07
CA GLY A 31 -2.10 22.42 0.06
C GLY A 31 -0.72 21.98 -0.45
N ARG A 32 -0.71 21.24 -1.55
CA ARG A 32 0.47 20.73 -2.25
C ARG A 32 0.90 21.70 -3.37
N ALA A 33 2.09 21.49 -3.94
CA ALA A 33 2.61 22.32 -5.03
C ALA A 33 1.60 22.49 -6.18
N ASN A 34 0.92 21.40 -6.57
CA ASN A 34 0.00 21.38 -7.72
C ASN A 34 -1.47 21.59 -7.33
N GLN A 35 -1.82 21.62 -6.05
CA GLN A 35 -3.18 21.77 -5.54
C GLN A 35 -3.13 22.59 -4.26
N ASN A 36 -3.44 23.88 -4.33
CA ASN A 36 -3.42 24.75 -3.16
C ASN A 36 -4.47 25.86 -3.25
N VAL A 37 -4.85 26.36 -2.09
CA VAL A 37 -5.82 27.43 -1.91
C VAL A 37 -5.14 28.61 -1.23
N LEU A 38 -5.39 29.82 -1.74
CA LEU A 38 -4.89 31.07 -1.17
C LEU A 38 -5.80 31.55 -0.04
N ILE A 39 -5.18 31.86 1.10
CA ILE A 39 -5.83 32.31 2.32
C ILE A 39 -5.42 33.76 2.57
N ALA A 40 -6.27 34.69 2.15
CA ALA A 40 -5.98 36.12 2.23
C ALA A 40 -6.59 36.81 3.46
N SER A 41 -7.65 36.24 4.05
CA SER A 41 -8.38 36.86 5.17
C SER A 41 -8.01 36.23 6.52
N ALA A 42 -8.00 37.06 7.58
CA ALA A 42 -7.85 36.59 8.95
C ALA A 42 -8.99 35.63 9.37
N PHE A 43 -10.21 35.84 8.88
CA PHE A 43 -11.35 34.95 9.15
C PHE A 43 -11.17 33.57 8.52
N HIS A 44 -10.65 33.50 7.29
CA HIS A 44 -10.30 32.24 6.64
C HIS A 44 -9.24 31.48 7.43
N ARG A 45 -8.24 32.18 7.97
CA ARG A 45 -7.21 31.58 8.83
C ARG A 45 -7.82 31.00 10.10
N THR A 46 -8.72 31.72 10.78
CA THR A 46 -9.42 31.23 11.98
C THR A 46 -10.25 29.98 11.67
N ALA A 47 -11.00 30.00 10.57
CA ALA A 47 -11.80 28.85 10.13
C ALA A 47 -10.93 27.61 9.84
N ILE A 48 -9.78 27.79 9.18
CA ILE A 48 -8.82 26.69 8.91
C ILE A 48 -8.24 26.11 10.19
N ILE A 49 -7.86 26.96 11.15
CA ILE A 49 -7.35 26.49 12.44
C ILE A 49 -8.44 25.71 13.20
N ALA A 50 -9.69 26.17 13.14
CA ALA A 50 -10.83 25.45 13.71
C ALA A 50 -11.00 24.07 13.05
N MET A 51 -10.99 23.98 11.72
CA MET A 51 -11.09 22.70 10.99
C MET A 51 -9.91 21.76 11.29
N ALA A 52 -8.68 22.29 11.40
CA ALA A 52 -7.50 21.50 11.77
C ALA A 52 -7.63 20.86 13.16
N GLN A 53 -8.36 21.52 14.06
CA GLN A 53 -8.67 21.04 15.40
C GLN A 53 -9.95 20.20 15.46
N GLY A 54 -10.61 19.95 14.33
CA GLY A 54 -11.90 19.25 14.26
C GLY A 54 -13.06 20.03 14.89
N ARG A 55 -12.95 21.36 14.99
CA ARG A 55 -13.98 22.27 15.52
C ARG A 55 -14.78 22.89 14.38
N ASP A 56 -15.99 23.37 14.71
CA ASP A 56 -16.86 24.04 13.76
C ASP A 56 -16.17 25.30 13.16
N PRO A 57 -15.98 25.38 11.82
CA PRO A 57 -15.31 26.51 11.17
C PRO A 57 -16.06 27.84 11.31
N PHE A 58 -17.36 27.81 11.63
CA PHE A 58 -18.18 29.01 11.82
C PHE A 58 -18.15 29.52 13.26
N LEU A 59 -17.51 28.78 14.18
CA LEU A 59 -17.41 29.16 15.58
C LEU A 59 -16.59 30.46 15.73
N ASN A 60 -17.14 31.43 16.47
CA ASN A 60 -16.55 32.75 16.70
C ASN A 60 -16.38 33.62 15.44
N VAL A 61 -17.15 33.37 14.37
CA VAL A 61 -17.15 34.21 13.16
C VAL A 61 -18.50 34.93 13.01
N PRO A 62 -18.51 36.26 12.77
CA PRO A 62 -19.74 37.01 12.51
C PRO A 62 -20.53 36.45 11.32
N SER A 63 -21.86 36.52 11.40
CA SER A 63 -22.76 36.02 10.35
C SER A 63 -22.55 36.69 8.98
N SER A 64 -22.01 37.92 8.95
CA SER A 64 -21.62 38.62 7.72
C SER A 64 -20.59 37.87 6.88
N ASP A 65 -19.74 37.07 7.52
CA ASP A 65 -18.59 36.41 6.90
C ASP A 65 -18.82 34.92 6.65
N HIS A 66 -19.99 34.38 7.02
CA HIS A 66 -20.34 32.96 6.81
C HIS A 66 -20.30 32.59 5.33
N GLN A 67 -20.76 33.46 4.43
CA GLN A 67 -20.70 33.22 2.99
C GLN A 67 -19.24 33.09 2.49
N ALA A 68 -18.32 33.87 3.04
CA ALA A 68 -16.90 33.78 2.68
C ALA A 68 -16.25 32.49 3.19
N ILE A 69 -16.71 31.95 4.32
CA ILE A 69 -16.28 30.63 4.82
C ILE A 69 -16.85 29.51 3.97
N GLU A 70 -18.12 29.58 3.57
CA GLU A 70 -18.70 28.58 2.67
C GLU A 70 -17.97 28.51 1.32
N GLN A 71 -17.58 29.68 0.76
CA GLN A 71 -16.75 29.74 -0.44
C GLN A 71 -15.37 29.11 -0.23
N LEU A 72 -14.75 29.37 0.93
CA LEU A 72 -13.49 28.73 1.31
C LEU A 72 -13.64 27.21 1.38
N ILE A 73 -14.67 26.70 2.07
CA ILE A 73 -14.94 25.26 2.17
C ILE A 73 -15.10 24.64 0.78
N ARG A 74 -15.85 25.28 -0.13
CA ARG A 74 -15.97 24.81 -1.52
C ARG A 74 -14.63 24.78 -2.26
N SER A 75 -13.78 25.80 -2.06
CA SER A 75 -12.45 25.83 -2.66
C SER A 75 -11.51 24.76 -2.11
N LEU A 76 -11.60 24.46 -0.81
CA LEU A 76 -10.84 23.39 -0.17
C LEU A 76 -11.32 22.01 -0.64
N ALA A 77 -12.64 21.82 -0.77
CA ALA A 77 -13.23 20.60 -1.31
C ALA A 77 -12.81 20.37 -2.77
N ALA A 78 -12.88 21.40 -3.61
CA ALA A 78 -12.46 21.34 -5.01
C ALA A 78 -10.96 21.07 -5.21
N ALA A 79 -10.15 21.30 -4.18
CA ALA A 79 -8.72 21.02 -4.16
C ALA A 79 -8.36 19.71 -3.42
N ASP A 80 -9.36 18.88 -3.07
CA ASP A 80 -9.20 17.63 -2.31
C ASP A 80 -8.48 17.81 -0.96
N LEU A 81 -8.69 18.94 -0.28
CA LEU A 81 -8.03 19.27 0.99
C LEU A 81 -8.89 18.95 2.23
N LEU A 82 -10.17 18.63 2.04
CA LEU A 82 -11.12 18.34 3.11
C LEU A 82 -11.28 16.83 3.37
N THR A 83 -11.78 16.55 4.57
CA THR A 83 -12.36 15.28 5.03
C THR A 83 -13.56 15.59 5.93
N GLN A 84 -14.58 14.73 6.04
CA GLN A 84 -15.67 14.92 7.00
C GLN A 84 -15.27 14.32 8.35
N GLY A 85 -14.89 15.20 9.26
CA GLY A 85 -14.46 14.81 10.59
C GLY A 85 -13.13 14.08 10.54
N ARG A 86 -12.28 14.34 11.54
CA ARG A 86 -11.07 13.54 11.73
C ARG A 86 -11.50 12.17 12.24
N HIS A 87 -11.85 11.27 11.34
CA HIS A 87 -12.14 9.89 11.73
C HIS A 87 -10.86 9.29 12.33
N GLU A 88 -10.88 9.08 13.65
CA GLU A 88 -9.99 8.14 14.28
C GLU A 88 -10.30 6.75 13.70
N ILE A 89 -9.27 5.92 13.51
CA ILE A 89 -9.49 4.54 13.08
C ILE A 89 -10.45 3.89 14.07
N ALA A 90 -11.59 3.42 13.56
CA ALA A 90 -12.45 2.53 14.31
C ALA A 90 -11.64 1.27 14.60
N LEU A 91 -11.09 1.17 15.81
CA LEU A 91 -10.32 0.02 16.23
C LEU A 91 -11.22 -1.21 16.07
N PRO A 92 -10.78 -2.26 15.34
CA PRO A 92 -11.58 -3.46 15.16
C PRO A 92 -12.03 -3.98 16.54
N PRO A 93 -13.30 -4.40 16.73
CA PRO A 93 -13.84 -4.78 18.04
C PRO A 93 -13.03 -5.90 18.73
N ARG A 94 -12.24 -6.66 17.96
CA ARG A 94 -11.31 -7.70 18.44
C ARG A 94 -10.16 -7.15 19.31
N TYR A 95 -9.93 -5.84 19.32
CA TYR A 95 -8.97 -5.16 20.21
C TYR A 95 -9.52 -4.91 21.62
N LEU A 96 -10.85 -4.89 21.79
CA LEU A 96 -11.49 -4.36 23.01
C LEU A 96 -11.72 -5.41 24.10
N ASN A 97 -11.65 -6.70 23.79
CA ASN A 97 -11.98 -7.74 24.76
C ASN A 97 -10.88 -8.04 25.80
N GLU A 98 -9.64 -7.54 25.60
CA GLU A 98 -8.53 -7.73 26.55
C GLU A 98 -7.93 -6.43 27.11
N ILE A 99 -8.42 -5.24 26.72
CA ILE A 99 -7.86 -3.96 27.18
C ILE A 99 -8.78 -3.33 28.22
N VAL A 100 -8.67 -3.81 29.46
CA VAL A 100 -9.06 -3.04 30.66
C VAL A 100 -7.87 -2.26 31.25
N GLU A 101 -6.72 -2.22 30.57
CA GLU A 101 -5.58 -1.33 30.87
C GLU A 101 -5.57 -0.11 29.93
N ARG A 102 -6.16 0.98 30.42
CA ARG A 102 -6.75 2.11 29.69
C ARG A 102 -5.73 3.08 29.05
N ASP A 103 -6.13 3.60 27.88
CA ASP A 103 -5.60 4.75 27.11
C ASP A 103 -4.21 4.65 26.46
N LEU A 104 -3.17 4.12 27.13
CA LEU A 104 -1.80 4.14 26.58
C LEU A 104 -1.60 3.24 25.36
N ALA A 105 -2.11 2.00 25.38
CA ALA A 105 -2.01 1.09 24.24
C ALA A 105 -2.84 1.56 23.03
N ALA A 106 -4.03 2.11 23.29
CA ALA A 106 -4.86 2.73 22.27
C ALA A 106 -4.19 4.00 21.70
N GLY A 107 -3.58 4.82 22.55
CA GLY A 107 -2.76 5.97 22.15
C GLY A 107 -1.55 5.56 21.31
N GLN A 108 -0.83 4.51 21.71
CA GLN A 108 0.30 3.97 20.95
C GLN A 108 -0.12 3.53 19.56
N LEU A 109 -1.23 2.78 19.43
CA LEU A 109 -1.73 2.34 18.14
C LEU A 109 -2.18 3.53 17.29
N ARG A 110 -2.90 4.50 17.86
CA ARG A 110 -3.28 5.74 17.16
C ARG A 110 -2.06 6.49 16.62
N ASN A 111 -1.01 6.63 17.43
CA ASN A 111 0.25 7.27 17.03
C ASN A 111 0.97 6.49 15.93
N ARG A 112 1.01 5.15 16.00
CA ARG A 112 1.59 4.30 14.95
C ARG A 112 0.81 4.38 13.64
N CYS A 113 -0.50 4.52 13.71
CA CYS A 113 -1.36 4.63 12.54
C CYS A 113 -1.35 6.02 11.89
N GLU A 114 -0.98 7.09 12.62
CA GLU A 114 -0.99 8.45 12.09
C GLU A 114 -0.21 8.61 10.76
N PRO A 115 1.05 8.13 10.62
CA PRO A 115 1.77 8.22 9.35
C PRO A 115 1.13 7.39 8.23
N GLU A 116 0.55 6.24 8.55
CA GLU A 116 -0.17 5.41 7.56
C GLU A 116 -1.46 6.07 7.10
N LEU A 117 -2.21 6.70 8.01
CA LEU A 117 -3.41 7.48 7.68
C LEU A 117 -3.08 8.68 6.80
N LEU A 118 -1.96 9.36 7.08
CA LEU A 118 -1.47 10.42 6.19
C LEU A 118 -1.31 9.86 4.77
N GLN A 119 -0.61 8.74 4.60
CA GLN A 119 -0.43 8.14 3.27
C GLN A 119 -1.77 7.70 2.62
N CYS A 120 -2.65 7.03 3.37
CA CYS A 120 -3.92 6.53 2.85
C CYS A 120 -4.88 7.65 2.45
N GLU A 121 -4.97 8.75 3.21
CA GLU A 121 -5.84 9.89 2.86
C GLU A 121 -5.43 10.52 1.53
N TRP A 122 -4.13 10.58 1.25
CA TRP A 122 -3.62 11.13 -0.01
C TRP A 122 -3.55 10.11 -1.15
N SER A 123 -3.97 8.86 -0.94
CA SER A 123 -4.05 7.86 -1.99
C SER A 123 -5.11 8.23 -3.04
N GLU A 124 -4.89 7.79 -4.28
CA GLU A 124 -5.86 8.00 -5.36
C GLU A 124 -7.18 7.30 -5.06
N ALA A 125 -7.14 6.13 -4.40
CA ALA A 125 -8.32 5.42 -3.97
C ALA A 125 -9.17 6.26 -3.00
N ALA A 126 -8.56 6.86 -1.99
CA ALA A 126 -9.25 7.75 -1.06
C ALA A 126 -9.82 8.99 -1.76
N ILE A 127 -9.04 9.65 -2.61
CA ILE A 127 -9.50 10.82 -3.38
C ILE A 127 -10.70 10.46 -4.25
N THR A 128 -10.69 9.29 -4.88
CA THR A 128 -11.74 8.88 -5.81
C THR A 128 -13.03 8.43 -5.11
N LEU A 129 -12.93 7.74 -3.97
CA LEU A 129 -14.09 7.33 -3.17
C LEU A 129 -14.74 8.52 -2.44
N GLY A 130 -14.00 9.60 -2.27
CA GLY A 130 -14.46 10.86 -1.68
C GLY A 130 -13.92 11.06 -0.26
N GLU A 131 -14.55 11.97 0.46
CA GLU A 131 -14.19 12.24 1.85
C GLU A 131 -14.36 10.96 2.70
N ASP A 132 -13.50 10.76 3.71
CA ASP A 132 -13.64 9.78 4.81
C ASP A 132 -13.07 8.37 4.60
N GLU A 133 -12.46 8.10 3.45
CA GLU A 133 -12.07 6.72 3.12
C GLU A 133 -10.66 6.33 3.55
N GLY A 134 -9.80 7.28 3.97
CA GLY A 134 -8.43 6.97 4.39
C GLY A 134 -8.33 5.98 5.56
N ALA A 135 -9.16 6.16 6.58
CA ALA A 135 -9.22 5.22 7.72
C ALA A 135 -9.81 3.86 7.33
N ASN A 136 -10.82 3.86 6.45
CA ASN A 136 -11.44 2.64 5.94
C ASN A 136 -10.48 1.83 5.07
N ILE A 137 -9.68 2.49 4.22
CA ILE A 137 -8.62 1.90 3.41
C ILE A 137 -7.56 1.26 4.31
N LEU A 138 -7.07 2.00 5.30
CA LEU A 138 -6.06 1.46 6.21
C LEU A 138 -6.59 0.26 7.01
N ALA A 139 -7.83 0.32 7.49
CA ALA A 139 -8.49 -0.82 8.14
C ALA A 139 -8.65 -2.01 7.19
N ALA A 140 -8.96 -1.76 5.90
CA ALA A 140 -9.10 -2.78 4.87
C ALA A 140 -7.82 -3.59 4.65
N ARG A 141 -6.64 -2.95 4.75
CA ARG A 141 -5.35 -3.63 4.59
C ARG A 141 -5.22 -4.84 5.51
N ALA A 142 -5.79 -4.77 6.72
CA ALA A 142 -5.72 -5.85 7.71
C ALA A 142 -6.44 -7.13 7.27
N GLU A 143 -7.38 -7.02 6.33
CA GLU A 143 -8.19 -8.14 5.83
C GLU A 143 -7.59 -8.80 4.59
N VAL A 144 -6.61 -8.14 3.94
CA VAL A 144 -6.02 -8.63 2.71
C VAL A 144 -4.92 -9.66 2.98
N ARG A 145 -5.13 -10.88 2.50
CA ARG A 145 -4.11 -11.94 2.53
C ARG A 145 -3.15 -11.81 1.36
N VAL A 146 -1.86 -11.80 1.69
CA VAL A 146 -0.73 -11.74 0.77
C VAL A 146 0.16 -12.93 1.01
N HIS A 147 0.48 -13.66 -0.04
CA HIS A 147 1.49 -14.71 0.00
C HIS A 147 2.82 -14.19 -0.54
N ILE A 148 3.91 -14.53 0.12
CA ILE A 148 5.26 -14.25 -0.33
C ILE A 148 5.95 -15.58 -0.65
N SER A 149 6.61 -15.64 -1.79
CA SER A 149 7.52 -16.69 -2.21
C SER A 149 8.87 -16.06 -2.55
N GLY A 150 9.96 -16.75 -2.24
CA GLY A 150 11.31 -16.25 -2.42
C GLY A 150 12.07 -16.16 -1.11
N ARG A 151 13.24 -16.80 -1.08
CA ARG A 151 14.16 -16.80 0.06
C ARG A 151 15.34 -15.87 -0.19
N ASN A 152 15.13 -14.57 0.01
CA ASN A 152 16.17 -13.55 -0.11
C ASN A 152 15.91 -12.33 0.80
N ARG A 153 16.87 -11.37 0.81
CA ARG A 153 16.76 -10.12 1.58
C ARG A 153 15.53 -9.29 1.22
N ILE A 154 15.19 -9.18 -0.06
CA ILE A 154 14.06 -8.36 -0.55
C ILE A 154 12.74 -8.90 0.01
N ALA A 155 12.49 -10.20 -0.14
CA ALA A 155 11.27 -10.85 0.34
C ALA A 155 11.11 -10.69 1.86
N THR A 156 12.20 -10.85 2.61
CA THR A 156 12.22 -10.73 4.08
C THR A 156 11.92 -9.31 4.55
N LEU A 157 12.53 -8.32 3.90
CA LEU A 157 12.27 -6.91 4.15
C LEU A 157 10.82 -6.55 3.78
N LEU A 158 10.36 -7.00 2.61
CA LEU A 158 9.00 -6.75 2.13
C LEU A 158 7.94 -7.33 3.07
N HIS A 159 8.16 -8.54 3.59
CA HIS A 159 7.30 -9.14 4.62
C HIS A 159 7.15 -8.21 5.84
N SER A 160 8.28 -7.68 6.35
CA SER A 160 8.26 -6.77 7.51
C SER A 160 7.58 -5.43 7.20
N LEU A 161 7.82 -4.87 6.01
CA LEU A 161 7.24 -3.60 5.57
C LEU A 161 5.72 -3.71 5.44
N LEU A 162 5.20 -4.78 4.82
CA LEU A 162 3.76 -4.97 4.65
C LEU A 162 3.05 -5.12 6.00
N LEU A 163 3.61 -5.90 6.93
CA LEU A 163 3.09 -6.03 8.30
C LEU A 163 3.08 -4.68 9.04
N ALA A 164 4.19 -3.95 8.97
CA ALA A 164 4.32 -2.63 9.59
C ALA A 164 3.38 -1.57 8.98
N SER A 165 2.95 -1.78 7.73
CA SER A 165 2.05 -0.87 6.98
C SER A 165 0.57 -1.27 7.07
N GLY A 166 0.20 -2.21 7.94
CA GLY A 166 -1.20 -2.60 8.18
C GLY A 166 -1.68 -3.87 7.48
N VAL A 167 -0.88 -4.48 6.60
CA VAL A 167 -1.26 -5.76 5.96
C VAL A 167 -1.04 -6.89 6.95
N SER A 168 -2.11 -7.35 7.57
CA SER A 168 -2.02 -8.23 8.74
C SER A 168 -1.93 -9.70 8.37
N LEU A 169 -1.94 -10.07 7.09
CA LEU A 169 -2.01 -11.45 6.62
C LEU A 169 -0.95 -11.69 5.56
N VAL A 170 0.30 -11.54 5.95
CA VAL A 170 1.44 -11.85 5.09
C VAL A 170 1.99 -13.20 5.53
N GLU A 171 2.02 -14.15 4.61
CA GLU A 171 2.42 -15.54 4.85
C GLU A 171 3.43 -15.97 3.78
N TYR A 172 4.45 -16.73 4.20
CA TYR A 172 5.34 -17.40 3.25
C TYR A 172 4.70 -18.70 2.78
N ILE A 173 4.72 -18.94 1.47
CA ILE A 173 4.20 -20.16 0.86
C ILE A 173 5.27 -21.04 0.23
N ASP A 174 6.51 -20.56 0.15
CA ASP A 174 7.61 -21.39 -0.30
C ASP A 174 8.08 -22.30 0.85
N HIS A 175 8.39 -23.54 0.51
CA HIS A 175 9.13 -24.44 1.38
C HIS A 175 10.53 -24.58 0.79
N SER A 176 11.32 -23.51 0.92
CA SER A 176 12.71 -23.52 0.47
C SER A 176 13.51 -24.59 1.20
N ASP A 177 14.42 -25.26 0.50
CA ASP A 177 15.43 -26.14 1.09
C ASP A 177 16.25 -25.41 2.18
N LYS A 178 16.37 -24.08 2.07
CA LYS A 178 16.98 -23.19 3.07
C LYS A 178 15.99 -22.80 4.15
N SER A 179 15.53 -23.80 4.90
CA SER A 179 14.59 -23.61 6.02
C SER A 179 15.21 -22.93 7.25
N THR A 180 16.54 -22.79 7.29
CA THR A 180 17.28 -22.14 8.39
C THR A 180 17.70 -20.71 8.06
N ILE A 181 17.93 -19.92 9.10
CA ILE A 181 18.52 -18.59 9.03
C ILE A 181 20.01 -18.74 8.70
N SER A 182 20.46 -18.02 7.69
CA SER A 182 21.82 -18.01 7.15
C SER A 182 22.49 -16.63 7.31
N ASP A 183 23.77 -16.54 6.96
CA ASP A 183 24.57 -15.33 7.10
C ASP A 183 23.97 -14.10 6.37
N THR A 184 23.33 -14.33 5.23
CA THR A 184 22.78 -13.24 4.39
C THR A 184 21.47 -12.67 4.94
N ASP A 185 20.82 -13.35 5.88
CA ASP A 185 19.54 -12.95 6.46
C ASP A 185 19.69 -11.96 7.61
N ILE A 186 20.86 -11.95 8.25
CA ILE A 186 21.16 -11.11 9.40
C ILE A 186 21.01 -9.64 8.99
N GLY A 187 20.19 -8.90 9.74
CA GLY A 187 19.96 -7.46 9.52
C GLY A 187 18.83 -7.12 8.54
N THR A 188 18.04 -8.10 8.07
CA THR A 188 16.89 -7.85 7.15
C THR A 188 15.56 -7.56 7.83
N SER A 189 15.35 -8.02 9.05
CA SER A 189 14.09 -7.86 9.78
C SER A 189 14.43 -7.98 11.27
N THR A 190 13.66 -8.75 12.04
CA THR A 190 13.99 -9.14 13.43
C THR A 190 15.08 -10.21 13.50
N ILE A 191 15.82 -10.46 12.42
CA ILE A 191 16.88 -11.46 12.35
C ILE A 191 18.19 -10.80 12.75
N THR A 192 18.76 -11.25 13.86
CA THR A 192 20.09 -10.88 14.34
C THR A 192 21.02 -12.09 14.27
N SER A 193 22.27 -11.91 14.68
CA SER A 193 23.23 -13.02 14.76
C SER A 193 22.85 -14.09 15.78
N LYS A 194 21.93 -13.79 16.72
CA LYS A 194 21.48 -14.75 17.74
C LYS A 194 20.63 -15.87 17.16
N GLU A 195 19.95 -15.59 16.05
CA GLU A 195 19.02 -16.53 15.43
C GLU A 195 19.65 -17.35 14.30
N TYR A 196 20.98 -17.27 14.15
CA TYR A 196 21.71 -18.08 13.19
C TYR A 196 21.37 -19.57 13.33
N ALA A 197 21.17 -20.25 12.20
CA ALA A 197 20.76 -21.65 12.10
C ALA A 197 19.38 -22.02 12.73
N MET A 198 18.64 -21.07 13.31
CA MET A 198 17.25 -21.31 13.73
C MET A 198 16.33 -21.44 12.50
N ASN A 199 15.12 -21.98 12.70
CA ASN A 199 14.13 -22.07 11.64
C ASN A 199 13.66 -20.67 11.19
N PHE A 200 13.85 -20.34 9.91
CA PHE A 200 13.55 -19.03 9.36
C PHE A 200 12.07 -18.68 9.44
N TYR A 201 11.20 -19.56 8.94
CA TYR A 201 9.76 -19.33 8.90
C TYR A 201 9.17 -19.23 10.31
N GLY A 202 9.57 -20.12 11.22
CA GLY A 202 9.17 -20.11 12.63
C GLY A 202 9.62 -18.84 13.35
N HIS A 203 10.84 -18.36 13.08
CA HIS A 203 11.32 -17.09 13.63
C HIS A 203 10.47 -15.91 13.17
N LEU A 204 10.21 -15.79 11.86
CA LEU A 204 9.37 -14.70 11.33
C LEU A 204 7.94 -14.78 11.86
N GLN A 205 7.36 -15.98 11.94
CA GLN A 205 6.02 -16.17 12.48
C GLN A 205 5.92 -15.81 13.96
N SER A 206 6.93 -16.17 14.76
CA SER A 206 6.95 -15.85 16.20
C SER A 206 7.12 -14.34 16.48
N HIS A 207 7.81 -13.61 15.59
CA HIS A 207 8.04 -12.16 15.73
C HIS A 207 7.01 -11.29 14.99
N ARG A 208 6.12 -11.91 14.21
CA ARG A 208 5.09 -11.23 13.41
C ARG A 208 4.25 -10.23 14.20
N ARG A 209 3.85 -10.60 15.42
CA ARG A 209 3.04 -9.76 16.32
C ARG A 209 3.77 -8.48 16.75
N ALA A 210 5.10 -8.54 16.91
CA ALA A 210 5.91 -7.41 17.35
C ALA A 210 6.07 -6.34 16.27
N ILE A 211 6.04 -6.74 14.99
CA ILE A 211 6.23 -5.83 13.85
C ILE A 211 4.89 -5.30 13.33
N SER A 212 3.84 -6.13 13.34
CA SER A 212 2.53 -5.79 12.75
C SER A 212 1.94 -4.49 13.32
N LEU A 213 1.34 -3.68 12.45
CA LEU A 213 0.53 -2.52 12.85
C LEU A 213 -0.79 -2.98 13.48
N PHE A 214 -1.42 -4.00 12.90
CA PHE A 214 -2.60 -4.66 13.47
C PHE A 214 -2.26 -6.12 13.81
N PRO A 215 -1.65 -6.39 14.98
CA PRO A 215 -1.42 -7.74 15.46
C PRO A 215 -2.70 -8.59 15.46
N LEU A 216 -2.59 -9.81 14.93
CA LEU A 216 -3.64 -10.82 15.06
C LEU A 216 -3.46 -11.58 16.36
N ASP A 217 -4.58 -11.94 17.00
CA ASP A 217 -4.58 -12.84 18.14
C ASP A 217 -4.26 -14.28 17.70
N ARG A 218 -3.59 -15.05 18.58
CA ARG A 218 -3.22 -16.44 18.33
C ARG A 218 -4.44 -17.33 18.09
N SER A 219 -5.57 -17.05 18.75
CA SER A 219 -6.83 -17.76 18.56
C SER A 219 -7.40 -17.59 17.14
N ALA A 220 -7.18 -16.42 16.53
CA ALA A 220 -7.63 -16.12 15.18
C ALA A 220 -6.86 -16.92 14.11
N ASN A 221 -5.62 -17.33 14.38
CA ASN A 221 -4.89 -18.22 13.47
C ASN A 221 -5.57 -19.60 13.38
N HIS A 222 -6.03 -20.16 14.51
CA HIS A 222 -6.65 -21.49 14.55
C HIS A 222 -8.07 -21.54 13.95
N LEU A 223 -8.85 -20.46 14.06
CA LEU A 223 -10.18 -20.38 13.46
C LEU A 223 -10.12 -20.18 11.93
N ARG A 224 -9.05 -19.55 11.43
CA ARG A 224 -8.88 -19.24 10.01
C ARG A 224 -8.30 -20.40 9.21
N ASP A 225 -7.55 -21.28 9.86
CA ASP A 225 -7.12 -22.54 9.27
C ASP A 225 -8.27 -23.54 9.10
N LYS A 226 -9.43 -23.28 9.74
CA LYS A 226 -10.67 -24.07 9.65
C LYS A 226 -11.70 -23.51 8.65
N GLY A 227 -11.42 -22.39 7.98
CA GLY A 227 -12.33 -21.82 6.97
C GLY A 227 -12.25 -22.53 5.62
N ASP A 228 -13.31 -22.43 4.83
CA ASP A 228 -13.42 -22.98 3.46
C ASP A 228 -12.24 -22.54 2.57
N GLY A 229 -11.86 -23.34 1.58
CA GLY A 229 -10.67 -23.10 0.73
C GLY A 229 -10.59 -21.69 0.11
N ALA A 230 -11.73 -21.07 -0.23
CA ALA A 230 -11.79 -19.69 -0.72
C ALA A 230 -11.37 -18.65 0.33
N ALA A 231 -11.66 -18.90 1.61
CA ALA A 231 -11.22 -18.05 2.72
C ALA A 231 -9.72 -18.21 3.04
N LYS A 232 -9.02 -19.19 2.43
CA LYS A 232 -7.56 -19.37 2.49
C LYS A 232 -6.82 -18.77 1.29
N GLN A 233 -7.50 -18.47 0.18
CA GLN A 233 -6.85 -17.93 -1.00
C GLN A 233 -6.26 -16.53 -0.72
N ALA A 234 -5.05 -16.28 -1.21
CA ALA A 234 -4.43 -14.97 -1.16
C ALA A 234 -5.05 -14.05 -2.21
N LYS A 235 -5.20 -12.77 -1.87
CA LYS A 235 -5.57 -11.73 -2.83
C LYS A 235 -4.40 -11.31 -3.72
N LEU A 236 -3.17 -11.58 -3.29
CA LEU A 236 -1.95 -11.29 -4.03
C LEU A 236 -0.86 -12.30 -3.69
N ILE A 237 -0.18 -12.81 -4.70
CA ILE A 237 1.09 -13.52 -4.56
C ILE A 237 2.23 -12.58 -4.93
N ILE A 238 3.29 -12.53 -4.11
CA ILE A 238 4.52 -11.82 -4.43
C ILE A 238 5.63 -12.84 -4.50
N HIS A 239 6.30 -12.92 -5.63
CA HIS A 239 7.47 -13.77 -5.78
C HIS A 239 8.73 -12.92 -5.94
N SER A 240 9.79 -13.26 -5.21
CA SER A 240 11.10 -12.62 -5.37
C SER A 240 12.18 -13.65 -5.63
N GLY A 241 12.76 -13.60 -6.83
CA GLY A 241 13.78 -14.56 -7.25
C GLY A 241 13.52 -15.14 -8.64
N PRO A 242 14.11 -16.31 -8.96
CA PRO A 242 13.79 -17.04 -10.17
C PRO A 242 12.41 -17.69 -10.03
N VAL A 243 11.54 -17.39 -11.00
CA VAL A 243 10.16 -17.89 -11.04
C VAL A 243 10.13 -19.24 -11.76
N ASP A 244 9.43 -20.23 -11.18
CA ASP A 244 9.10 -21.46 -11.90
C ASP A 244 7.97 -21.18 -12.91
N ILE A 245 8.14 -21.70 -14.12
CA ILE A 245 7.15 -21.54 -15.19
C ILE A 245 5.84 -22.24 -14.81
N GLU A 246 5.90 -23.35 -14.09
CA GLU A 246 4.71 -24.08 -13.64
C GLU A 246 3.89 -23.23 -12.67
N ASP A 247 4.53 -22.64 -11.65
CA ASP A 247 3.91 -21.70 -10.72
C ASP A 247 3.23 -20.53 -11.46
N LEU A 248 3.92 -19.96 -12.45
CA LEU A 248 3.39 -18.84 -13.23
C LEU A 248 2.14 -19.25 -14.04
N ILE A 249 2.14 -20.44 -14.65
CA ILE A 249 0.99 -20.97 -15.39
C ILE A 249 -0.18 -21.22 -14.43
N ASP A 250 0.09 -21.77 -13.25
CA ASP A 250 -0.93 -22.01 -12.23
C ASP A 250 -1.56 -20.70 -11.76
N TRP A 251 -0.77 -19.66 -11.49
CA TRP A 251 -1.29 -18.36 -11.09
C TRP A 251 -2.13 -17.72 -12.19
N LEU A 252 -1.70 -17.80 -13.45
CA LEU A 252 -2.46 -17.29 -14.59
C LEU A 252 -3.78 -18.04 -14.77
N THR A 253 -3.76 -19.36 -14.67
CA THR A 253 -4.95 -20.22 -14.85
C THR A 253 -5.94 -20.07 -13.71
N ALA A 254 -5.46 -19.90 -12.47
CA ALA A 254 -6.28 -19.68 -11.29
C ALA A 254 -6.83 -18.24 -11.17
N GLY A 255 -6.51 -17.34 -12.11
CA GLY A 255 -6.90 -15.93 -12.02
C GLY A 255 -6.24 -15.20 -10.85
N GLN A 256 -5.11 -15.72 -10.34
CA GLN A 256 -4.44 -15.23 -9.16
C GLN A 256 -3.62 -13.98 -9.48
N ALA A 257 -3.93 -12.87 -8.81
CA ALA A 257 -3.12 -11.67 -8.90
C ALA A 257 -1.71 -11.95 -8.35
N HIS A 258 -0.69 -11.53 -9.09
CA HIS A 258 0.71 -11.77 -8.70
C HIS A 258 1.65 -10.64 -9.09
N PHE A 259 2.73 -10.47 -8.33
CA PHE A 259 3.80 -9.49 -8.56
C PHE A 259 5.16 -10.18 -8.46
N VAL A 260 6.01 -10.00 -9.46
CA VAL A 260 7.32 -10.65 -9.52
C VAL A 260 8.42 -9.61 -9.36
N ILE A 261 9.37 -9.88 -8.47
CA ILE A 261 10.65 -9.17 -8.35
C ILE A 261 11.73 -10.13 -8.85
N GLN A 262 12.28 -9.83 -10.02
CA GLN A 262 13.26 -10.71 -10.65
C GLN A 262 14.59 -10.72 -9.88
N SER A 263 15.31 -11.84 -9.98
CA SER A 263 16.69 -11.92 -9.51
C SER A 263 17.56 -10.84 -10.16
N PRO A 264 18.60 -10.32 -9.47
CA PRO A 264 19.48 -9.30 -10.04
C PRO A 264 20.17 -9.79 -11.31
N LEU A 265 20.25 -8.92 -12.31
CA LEU A 265 21.09 -9.07 -13.50
C LEU A 265 22.21 -8.03 -13.41
N ALA A 266 23.41 -8.48 -13.02
CA ALA A 266 24.52 -7.59 -12.67
C ALA A 266 24.09 -6.54 -11.62
N ASP A 267 24.11 -5.25 -11.97
CA ASP A 267 23.70 -4.13 -11.12
C ASP A 267 22.24 -3.69 -11.35
N GLN A 268 21.43 -4.49 -12.04
CA GLN A 268 20.06 -4.14 -12.39
C GLN A 268 19.05 -5.13 -11.80
N ILE A 269 17.92 -4.60 -11.34
CA ILE A 269 16.76 -5.39 -10.89
C ILE A 269 15.51 -4.87 -11.57
N THR A 270 14.68 -5.79 -12.02
CA THR A 270 13.39 -5.50 -12.61
C THR A 270 12.29 -6.09 -11.75
N MET A 271 11.22 -5.33 -11.54
CA MET A 271 10.04 -5.75 -10.80
C MET A 271 8.77 -5.36 -11.55
N GLY A 272 7.73 -6.16 -11.35
CA GLY A 272 6.47 -6.05 -12.07
C GLY A 272 6.50 -6.73 -13.45
N PRO A 273 5.39 -6.62 -14.21
CA PRO A 273 4.19 -5.87 -13.85
C PRO A 273 3.40 -6.52 -12.70
N LEU A 274 2.50 -5.75 -12.07
CA LEU A 274 1.44 -6.38 -11.27
C LEU A 274 0.47 -7.06 -12.23
N VAL A 275 0.42 -8.39 -12.17
CA VAL A 275 -0.39 -9.19 -13.07
C VAL A 275 -1.77 -9.43 -12.49
N LEU A 276 -2.79 -8.98 -13.21
CA LEU A 276 -4.19 -9.36 -13.04
C LEU A 276 -4.58 -10.19 -14.27
N PRO A 277 -4.66 -11.52 -14.17
CA PRO A 277 -4.90 -12.39 -15.33
C PRO A 277 -6.12 -11.94 -16.15
N GLY A 278 -5.94 -11.89 -17.47
CA GLY A 278 -6.96 -11.41 -18.42
C GLY A 278 -7.08 -9.88 -18.53
N ILE A 279 -6.75 -9.13 -17.49
CA ILE A 279 -6.89 -7.65 -17.44
C ILE A 279 -5.57 -6.97 -17.80
N SER A 280 -4.47 -7.37 -17.17
CA SER A 280 -3.16 -6.74 -17.30
C SER A 280 -2.28 -7.46 -18.33
N PRO A 281 -1.15 -6.85 -18.75
CA PRO A 281 -0.03 -7.61 -19.30
C PRO A 281 0.56 -8.55 -18.23
N CYS A 282 0.92 -9.77 -18.62
CA CYS A 282 1.62 -10.72 -17.76
C CYS A 282 3.15 -10.61 -17.93
N LEU A 283 3.92 -11.42 -17.19
CA LEU A 283 5.38 -11.42 -17.28
C LEU A 283 5.88 -11.77 -18.71
N ARG A 284 5.23 -12.71 -19.40
CA ARG A 284 5.55 -13.03 -20.80
C ARG A 284 5.27 -11.85 -21.75
N CYS A 285 4.26 -11.02 -21.49
CA CYS A 285 4.07 -9.79 -22.24
C CYS A 285 5.26 -8.83 -22.02
N ALA A 286 5.76 -8.73 -20.79
CA ALA A 286 6.91 -7.90 -20.47
C ALA A 286 8.16 -8.37 -21.23
N ASP A 287 8.42 -9.68 -21.25
CA ASP A 287 9.55 -10.28 -21.97
C ASP A 287 9.46 -10.04 -23.48
N LEU A 288 8.30 -10.25 -24.10
CA LEU A 288 8.11 -10.00 -25.53
C LEU A 288 8.28 -8.51 -25.87
N ASN A 289 7.73 -7.62 -25.05
CA ASN A 289 7.96 -6.18 -25.21
C ASN A 289 9.44 -5.81 -25.05
N GLN A 290 10.19 -6.51 -24.21
CA GLN A 290 11.63 -6.30 -24.07
C GLN A 290 12.36 -6.76 -25.33
N ILE A 291 12.04 -7.96 -25.83
CA ILE A 291 12.60 -8.49 -27.09
C ILE A 291 12.35 -7.53 -28.25
N ASP A 292 11.15 -6.99 -28.39
CA ASP A 292 10.83 -6.02 -29.44
C ASP A 292 11.66 -4.72 -29.33
N ARG A 293 11.96 -4.28 -28.10
CA ARG A 293 12.68 -3.02 -27.84
C ARG A 293 14.19 -3.14 -27.97
N VAL A 294 14.76 -4.22 -27.45
CA VAL A 294 16.23 -4.38 -27.31
C VAL A 294 16.79 -5.65 -27.95
N GLY A 295 15.95 -6.53 -28.50
CA GLY A 295 16.36 -7.73 -29.23
C GLY A 295 16.64 -8.96 -28.35
N TYR A 296 16.45 -8.88 -27.04
CA TYR A 296 16.65 -10.00 -26.10
C TYR A 296 15.76 -9.87 -24.86
N SER A 297 15.61 -10.98 -24.12
CA SER A 297 14.91 -11.02 -22.82
C SER A 297 15.91 -11.20 -21.69
N SER A 298 15.75 -10.46 -20.58
CA SER A 298 16.55 -10.68 -19.37
C SER A 298 16.07 -11.86 -18.52
N THR A 299 14.88 -12.37 -18.80
CA THR A 299 14.24 -13.47 -18.06
C THR A 299 14.78 -14.83 -18.52
N ASP A 300 14.94 -15.01 -19.85
CA ASP A 300 15.48 -16.23 -20.46
C ASP A 300 17.02 -16.23 -20.47
N ARG A 301 17.62 -16.21 -19.28
CA ARG A 301 19.08 -16.15 -19.11
C ARG A 301 19.67 -17.43 -18.52
N ILE A 302 20.89 -17.73 -18.94
CA ILE A 302 21.74 -18.74 -18.32
C ILE A 302 22.66 -18.04 -17.34
N ALA A 303 22.51 -18.32 -16.04
CA ALA A 303 23.35 -17.73 -15.01
C ALA A 303 24.77 -18.33 -15.06
N LEU A 304 25.76 -17.50 -15.41
CA LEU A 304 27.18 -17.90 -15.40
C LEU A 304 27.83 -17.75 -14.02
N THR A 305 27.33 -16.80 -13.23
CA THR A 305 27.75 -16.57 -11.84
C THR A 305 26.51 -16.46 -10.96
N HIS A 306 26.56 -17.10 -9.79
CA HIS A 306 25.43 -17.14 -8.89
C HIS A 306 25.69 -16.22 -7.69
N THR A 307 25.11 -15.02 -7.75
CA THR A 307 25.04 -14.12 -6.59
C THR A 307 23.57 -14.02 -6.17
N PRO A 308 23.14 -14.76 -5.13
CA PRO A 308 21.73 -14.83 -4.78
C PRO A 308 21.21 -13.55 -4.14
N GLU A 309 22.10 -12.71 -3.62
CA GLU A 309 21.75 -11.62 -2.73
C GLU A 309 22.33 -10.30 -3.20
N ILE A 310 21.61 -9.23 -2.87
CA ILE A 310 22.00 -7.87 -3.19
C ILE A 310 22.42 -7.13 -1.91
N ALA A 311 23.14 -6.02 -2.07
CA ALA A 311 23.54 -5.20 -0.93
C ALA A 311 22.32 -4.72 -0.14
N MET A 312 22.47 -4.58 1.19
CA MET A 312 21.38 -4.24 2.11
C MET A 312 20.63 -2.96 1.73
N VAL A 313 21.35 -1.91 1.30
CA VAL A 313 20.74 -0.64 0.86
C VAL A 313 19.86 -0.86 -0.38
N GLY A 314 20.35 -1.65 -1.34
CA GLY A 314 19.57 -2.04 -2.52
C GLY A 314 18.34 -2.86 -2.13
N ALA A 315 18.49 -3.83 -1.23
CA ALA A 315 17.38 -4.65 -0.75
C ALA A 315 16.28 -3.82 -0.08
N HIS A 316 16.64 -2.87 0.79
CA HIS A 316 15.69 -1.94 1.40
C HIS A 316 15.01 -1.08 0.35
N PHE A 317 15.76 -0.51 -0.60
CA PHE A 317 15.19 0.34 -1.64
C PHE A 317 14.17 -0.41 -2.50
N ILE A 318 14.53 -1.61 -2.98
CA ILE A 318 13.66 -2.45 -3.80
C ILE A 318 12.43 -2.91 -3.00
N ALA A 319 12.63 -3.38 -1.76
CA ALA A 319 11.52 -3.80 -0.91
C ALA A 319 10.56 -2.64 -0.61
N SER A 320 11.06 -1.44 -0.32
CA SER A 320 10.23 -0.25 -0.10
C SER A 320 9.49 0.19 -1.36
N LEU A 321 10.15 0.17 -2.52
CA LEU A 321 9.52 0.53 -3.80
C LEU A 321 8.42 -0.48 -4.17
N ALA A 322 8.69 -1.78 -4.03
CA ALA A 322 7.71 -2.84 -4.23
C ALA A 322 6.55 -2.72 -3.22
N ALA A 323 6.84 -2.52 -1.94
CA ALA A 323 5.82 -2.31 -0.90
C ALA A 323 4.91 -1.12 -1.25
N SER A 324 5.47 -0.01 -1.72
CA SER A 324 4.67 1.14 -2.15
C SER A 324 3.70 0.79 -3.29
N GLN A 325 4.15 0.05 -4.31
CA GLN A 325 3.29 -0.38 -5.42
C GLN A 325 2.22 -1.38 -4.95
N ILE A 326 2.58 -2.29 -4.06
CA ILE A 326 1.68 -3.30 -3.49
C ILE A 326 0.63 -2.66 -2.57
N LEU A 327 1.01 -1.72 -1.71
CA LEU A 327 0.07 -1.06 -0.79
C LEU A 327 -0.93 -0.21 -1.56
N GLN A 328 -0.47 0.52 -2.57
CA GLN A 328 -1.35 1.20 -3.50
C GLN A 328 -2.37 0.19 -4.09
N TYR A 329 -1.95 -1.05 -4.41
CA TYR A 329 -2.84 -2.05 -5.05
C TYR A 329 -3.91 -2.47 -4.08
N ILE A 330 -3.47 -2.83 -2.87
CA ILE A 330 -4.34 -3.24 -1.78
C ILE A 330 -5.37 -2.15 -1.47
N ASP A 331 -4.96 -0.88 -1.44
CA ASP A 331 -5.84 0.26 -1.22
C ASP A 331 -6.86 0.42 -2.34
N SER A 332 -6.48 0.07 -3.58
CA SER A 332 -7.34 0.14 -4.76
C SER A 332 -8.38 -1.00 -4.87
N ILE A 333 -8.22 -2.12 -4.15
CA ILE A 333 -9.14 -3.28 -4.22
C ILE A 333 -10.59 -2.91 -3.85
N ARG A 334 -10.77 -1.86 -3.03
CA ARG A 334 -12.10 -1.36 -2.65
C ARG A 334 -12.77 -0.49 -3.70
N LEU A 335 -12.03 -0.02 -4.72
CA LEU A 335 -12.61 0.71 -5.83
C LEU A 335 -13.49 -0.23 -6.67
N SER A 336 -14.65 0.25 -7.10
CA SER A 336 -15.47 -0.51 -8.04
C SER A 336 -14.71 -0.75 -9.36
N SER A 337 -14.96 -1.88 -10.01
CA SER A 337 -14.24 -2.33 -11.21
C SER A 337 -14.26 -1.34 -12.37
N SER A 338 -15.25 -0.45 -12.44
CA SER A 338 -15.34 0.61 -13.46
C SER A 338 -14.37 1.78 -13.24
N ILE A 339 -13.95 2.01 -11.99
CA ILE A 339 -13.10 3.13 -11.55
C ILE A 339 -11.61 2.72 -11.49
N SER A 340 -11.33 1.47 -11.16
CA SER A 340 -9.99 0.90 -10.97
C SER A 340 -9.08 0.97 -12.22
N ALA A 341 -9.65 1.02 -13.43
CA ALA A 341 -8.91 0.89 -14.69
C ALA A 341 -8.04 2.11 -15.10
N LYS A 342 -8.22 3.29 -14.50
CA LYS A 342 -7.52 4.53 -14.92
C LYS A 342 -6.37 4.96 -13.99
N SER A 343 -6.36 4.46 -12.77
CA SER A 343 -5.50 4.89 -11.66
C SER A 343 -4.25 4.00 -11.50
N TRP A 344 -4.35 2.74 -11.89
CA TRP A 344 -3.46 1.70 -11.40
C TRP A 344 -2.27 1.42 -12.34
N PRO A 345 -1.03 1.23 -11.84
CA PRO A 345 0.12 0.82 -12.64
C PRO A 345 0.07 -0.67 -13.04
N ILE A 346 -1.08 -1.15 -13.58
CA ILE A 346 -1.29 -2.60 -13.89
C ILE A 346 -0.38 -3.03 -15.05
N ALA A 347 0.17 -2.05 -15.76
CA ALA A 347 0.86 -2.21 -17.01
C ALA A 347 2.24 -1.53 -16.99
N GLN A 348 2.88 -1.47 -15.83
CA GLN A 348 4.19 -0.86 -15.67
C GLN A 348 5.22 -1.88 -15.20
N VAL A 349 6.42 -1.78 -15.76
CA VAL A 349 7.60 -2.49 -15.27
C VAL A 349 8.55 -1.44 -14.71
N THR A 350 9.10 -1.74 -13.54
CA THR A 350 10.06 -0.88 -12.87
C THR A 350 11.43 -1.54 -12.88
N THR A 351 12.40 -0.83 -13.42
CA THR A 351 13.79 -1.27 -13.48
C THR A 351 14.65 -0.31 -12.67
N VAL A 352 15.48 -0.87 -11.80
CA VAL A 352 16.34 -0.12 -10.90
C VAL A 352 17.78 -0.52 -11.14
N ASN A 353 18.62 0.49 -11.39
CA ASN A 353 20.06 0.32 -11.35
C ASN A 353 20.55 0.51 -9.90
N LEU A 354 21.20 -0.50 -9.34
CA LEU A 354 21.66 -0.55 -7.95
C LEU A 354 22.77 0.47 -7.65
N GLN A 355 23.46 1.00 -8.67
CA GLN A 355 24.41 2.11 -8.53
C GLN A 355 23.73 3.48 -8.62
N LYS A 356 22.48 3.54 -9.07
CA LYS A 356 21.69 4.77 -9.26
C LYS A 356 20.28 4.64 -8.68
N LEU A 357 20.19 4.27 -7.40
CA LEU A 357 18.91 4.07 -6.70
C LEU A 357 17.99 5.32 -6.75
N HIS A 358 18.54 6.51 -6.89
CA HIS A 358 17.79 7.76 -7.01
C HIS A 358 17.08 7.94 -8.37
N GLN A 359 17.29 7.05 -9.34
CA GLN A 359 16.73 7.11 -10.70
C GLN A 359 16.12 5.77 -11.13
N PRO A 360 15.05 5.28 -10.46
CA PRO A 360 14.30 4.13 -10.97
C PRO A 360 13.67 4.49 -12.32
N GLN A 361 13.73 3.55 -13.26
CA GLN A 361 13.11 3.68 -14.58
C GLN A 361 11.79 2.93 -14.59
N ILE A 362 10.71 3.63 -14.91
CA ILE A 362 9.38 3.04 -15.03
C ILE A 362 8.97 3.17 -16.48
N TYR A 363 8.55 2.06 -17.08
CA TYR A 363 8.00 2.08 -18.43
C TYR A 363 6.71 1.28 -18.50
N SER A 364 5.77 1.82 -19.27
CA SER A 364 4.52 1.14 -19.56
C SER A 364 4.75 0.05 -20.61
N ILE A 365 4.05 -1.06 -20.43
CA ILE A 365 3.98 -2.19 -21.35
C ILE A 365 2.52 -2.44 -21.72
N THR A 366 2.28 -3.07 -22.86
CA THR A 366 0.93 -3.45 -23.29
C THR A 366 0.80 -4.97 -23.32
N GLN A 367 -0.44 -5.47 -23.35
CA GLN A 367 -0.68 -6.88 -23.65
C GLN A 367 -0.13 -7.19 -25.04
N HIS A 368 0.89 -8.03 -25.11
CA HIS A 368 1.56 -8.36 -26.36
C HIS A 368 0.73 -9.35 -27.19
N PRO A 369 0.50 -9.12 -28.50
CA PRO A 369 -0.38 -9.97 -29.32
C PRO A 369 0.10 -11.43 -29.40
N LEU A 370 1.41 -11.68 -29.39
CA LEU A 370 1.99 -13.02 -29.43
C LEU A 370 2.05 -13.74 -28.07
N CYS A 371 1.61 -13.11 -26.98
CA CYS A 371 1.70 -13.70 -25.65
C CYS A 371 0.65 -14.80 -25.41
N GLY A 372 -0.53 -14.65 -26.00
CA GLY A 372 -1.67 -15.53 -25.75
C GLY A 372 -2.37 -15.35 -24.40
N CYS A 373 -1.89 -14.49 -23.50
CA CYS A 373 -2.50 -14.32 -22.15
C CYS A 373 -3.91 -13.70 -22.16
N GLN A 374 -4.37 -13.19 -23.31
CA GLN A 374 -5.72 -12.64 -23.47
C GLN A 374 -6.81 -13.71 -23.33
N VAL A 375 -6.47 -14.99 -23.49
CA VAL A 375 -7.41 -16.11 -23.33
C VAL A 375 -7.93 -16.27 -21.90
N PHE A 376 -7.20 -15.73 -20.92
CA PHE A 376 -7.59 -15.70 -19.51
C PHE A 376 -8.53 -14.54 -19.16
N ARG A 377 -9.02 -13.78 -20.16
CA ARG A 377 -10.11 -12.82 -19.94
C ARG A 377 -11.32 -13.58 -19.44
N ASP A 378 -11.77 -13.20 -18.25
CA ASP A 378 -12.84 -13.86 -17.53
C ASP A 378 -14.09 -14.01 -18.41
N LYS A 379 -14.64 -15.22 -18.49
CA LYS A 379 -15.88 -15.50 -19.24
C LYS A 379 -17.12 -14.92 -18.52
N SER A 380 -16.95 -14.40 -17.31
CA SER A 380 -17.99 -13.80 -16.47
C SER A 380 -18.37 -12.36 -16.88
N SER A 381 -17.64 -11.74 -17.82
CA SER A 381 -17.88 -10.37 -18.28
C SER A 381 -18.44 -10.27 -19.71
N ARG A 382 -19.28 -11.23 -20.13
CA ARG A 382 -20.12 -11.11 -21.33
C ARG A 382 -21.59 -11.10 -20.98
#